data_AF-A0A5B1L282-F1
#
_entry.id   AF-A0A5B1L282-F1
#
_cell.length_a   1.000
_cell.length_b   1.000
_cell.length_c   1.000
_cell.angle_alpha   90.00
_cell.angle_beta   90.00
_cell.angle_gamma   90.00
#
_symmetry.space_group_name_H-M   'P 1'
#
loop_
_entity.id
_entity.type
_entity.pdbx_description
1 polymer ?
#
loop_
_entity_poly.entity_id
_entity_poly.type
_entity_poly.pdbx_seq_one_letter_code
_entity_poly.pdbx_strand_id
1 'polypeptide(L)' 'TLKRRSSAIKKKREIFKRAEQYVKEYRIKERDEIRLARQARNRGNYYVPGEAKLAFVIGIRGINQVSPKVRKVLQLFRLR' A
#
# COMPACT_ATOMS: atom_id res chain seq x y z
N THR A 1 -14.01 24.28 23.73
CA THR A 1 -15.21 24.97 23.21
C THR A 1 -16.08 24.02 22.40
N LEU A 2 -17.41 24.19 22.47
CA LEU A 2 -18.42 23.35 21.79
C LEU A 2 -18.16 23.19 20.28
N LYS A 3 -17.65 24.24 19.62
CA LYS A 3 -17.27 24.24 18.20
C LYS A 3 -16.20 23.19 17.85
N ARG A 4 -15.23 22.93 18.74
CA ARG A 4 -14.18 21.91 18.55
C ARG A 4 -14.74 20.48 18.68
N ARG A 5 -15.73 20.28 19.55
CA ARG A 5 -16.42 18.98 19.70
C ARG A 5 -17.26 18.67 18.47
N SER A 6 -18.04 19.64 17.99
CA SER A 6 -18.85 19.49 16.76
C SER A 6 -17.98 19.18 15.53
N SER A 7 -16.88 19.90 15.33
CA SER A 7 -15.98 19.65 14.21
C SER A 7 -15.28 18.28 14.27
N ALA A 8 -14.92 17.81 15.47
CA ALA A 8 -14.37 16.48 15.67
C ALA A 8 -15.38 15.36 15.30
N ILE A 9 -16.66 15.53 15.67
CA ILE A 9 -17.71 14.57 15.31
C ILE A 9 -17.92 14.54 13.79
N LYS A 10 -17.95 15.70 13.13
CA LYS A 10 -18.07 15.79 11.66
C LYS A 10 -16.89 15.08 10.97
N LYS A 11 -15.65 15.33 11.43
CA LYS A 11 -14.45 14.65 10.92
C LYS A 11 -14.51 13.14 11.12
N LYS A 12 -14.96 12.66 12.29
CA LYS A 12 -15.08 11.21 12.55
C LYS A 12 -16.04 10.54 11.57
N ARG A 13 -17.20 11.17 11.30
CA ARG A 13 -18.17 10.66 10.30
C ARG A 13 -17.56 10.58 8.89
N GLU A 14 -16.81 11.59 8.50
CA GLU A 14 -16.12 11.63 7.21
C GLU A 14 -15.04 10.55 7.09
N ILE A 15 -14.20 10.39 8.13
CA ILE A 15 -13.16 9.35 8.18
C ILE A 15 -13.79 7.96 8.09
N PHE A 16 -14.89 7.73 8.82
CA PHE A 16 -15.60 6.45 8.78
C PHE A 16 -16.11 6.13 7.37
N LYS A 17 -16.75 7.11 6.71
CA LYS A 17 -17.22 6.96 5.33
C LYS A 17 -16.08 6.69 4.34
N ARG A 18 -14.93 7.35 4.49
CA ARG A 18 -13.74 7.09 3.68
C ARG A 18 -13.18 5.68 3.90
N ALA A 19 -13.10 5.24 5.15
CA ALA A 19 -12.63 3.89 5.48
C ALA A 19 -13.52 2.82 4.85
N GLU A 20 -14.85 3.00 4.91
CA GLU A 20 -15.81 2.12 4.25
C GLU A 20 -15.58 2.04 2.74
N GLN A 21 -15.37 3.20 2.08
CA GLN A 21 -15.06 3.28 0.65
C GLN A 21 -13.77 2.52 0.30
N TYR A 22 -12.69 2.73 1.06
CA TYR A 22 -11.41 2.05 0.82
C TYR A 22 -11.52 0.53 1.00
N VAL A 23 -12.23 0.06 2.04
CA VAL A 23 -12.46 -1.38 2.24
C VAL A 23 -13.23 -1.99 1.07
N LYS A 24 -14.26 -1.29 0.58
CA LYS A 24 -15.02 -1.74 -0.59
C LYS A 24 -14.13 -1.81 -1.83
N GLU A 25 -13.31 -0.79 -2.07
CA GLU A 25 -12.38 -0.73 -3.19
C GLU A 25 -11.38 -1.89 -3.17
N TYR A 26 -10.70 -2.12 -2.04
CA TYR A 26 -9.70 -3.17 -1.92
C TYR A 26 -10.30 -4.57 -2.10
N ARG A 27 -11.48 -4.83 -1.52
CA ARG A 27 -12.18 -6.11 -1.69
C ARG A 27 -12.62 -6.37 -3.13
N ILE A 28 -13.04 -5.33 -3.86
CA ILE A 28 -13.42 -5.47 -5.27
C ILE A 28 -12.19 -5.82 -6.10
N LYS A 29 -11.08 -5.08 -5.92
CA LYS A 29 -9.82 -5.32 -6.64
C LYS A 29 -9.30 -6.75 -6.44
N GLU A 30 -9.24 -7.22 -5.20
CA GLU A 30 -8.80 -8.59 -4.88
C GLU A 30 -9.68 -9.65 -5.55
N ARG A 31 -11.01 -9.48 -5.49
CA ARG A 31 -11.94 -10.42 -6.14
C ARG A 31 -11.82 -10.39 -7.66
N ASP A 32 -11.57 -9.23 -8.24
CA ASP A 32 -11.40 -9.09 -9.68
C ASP A 32 -10.14 -9.81 -10.18
N GLU A 33 -9.01 -9.71 -9.46
CA GLU A 33 -7.80 -10.47 -9.78
C GLU A 33 -8.05 -11.98 -9.76
N ILE A 34 -8.74 -12.48 -8.72
CA ILE A 34 -9.12 -13.90 -8.62
C ILE A 34 -10.05 -14.30 -9.76
N ARG A 35 -11.03 -13.45 -10.09
CA ARG A 35 -12.00 -13.69 -11.17
C ARG A 35 -11.30 -13.80 -12.52
N LEU A 36 -10.39 -12.88 -12.83
CA LEU A 36 -9.62 -12.89 -14.08
C LEU A 36 -8.72 -14.12 -14.19
N ALA A 37 -8.03 -14.49 -13.10
CA ALA A 37 -7.23 -15.72 -13.06
C ALA A 37 -8.07 -16.99 -13.32
N ARG A 38 -9.26 -17.08 -12.71
CA ARG A 38 -10.19 -18.20 -12.94
C ARG A 38 -10.74 -18.22 -14.36
N GLN A 39 -11.11 -17.06 -14.92
CA GLN A 39 -11.60 -16.95 -16.29
C GLN A 39 -10.55 -17.37 -17.31
N ALA A 40 -9.30 -16.95 -17.11
CA ALA A 40 -8.17 -17.35 -17.95
C ALA A 40 -7.99 -18.87 -17.90
N ARG A 41 -7.93 -19.45 -16.69
CA ARG A 41 -7.79 -20.91 -16.50
C ARG A 41 -8.91 -21.71 -17.17
N ASN A 42 -10.17 -21.27 -17.03
CA ASN A 42 -11.32 -21.95 -17.64
C ASN A 42 -11.31 -21.91 -19.17
N ARG A 43 -10.73 -20.86 -19.76
CA ARG A 43 -10.62 -20.68 -21.22
C ARG A 43 -9.32 -21.24 -21.80
N GLY A 44 -8.46 -21.84 -20.97
CA GLY A 44 -7.13 -22.30 -21.39
C GLY A 44 -6.15 -21.17 -21.71
N ASN A 45 -6.40 -19.94 -21.25
CA ASN A 45 -5.52 -18.79 -21.42
C ASN A 45 -4.79 -18.48 -20.09
N TYR A 46 -3.80 -17.58 -20.14
CA TYR A 46 -3.01 -17.17 -18.99
C TYR A 46 -3.35 -15.73 -18.56
N TYR A 47 -3.49 -15.53 -17.25
CA TYR A 47 -3.60 -14.19 -16.66
C TYR A 47 -2.26 -13.80 -16.04
N VAL A 48 -1.70 -12.68 -16.48
CA VAL A 48 -0.48 -12.10 -15.90
C VAL A 48 -0.90 -10.98 -14.95
N PRO A 49 -0.61 -11.10 -13.63
CA PRO A 49 -0.91 -10.03 -12.69
C PRO A 49 -0.03 -8.80 -12.96
N GLY A 50 -0.51 -7.62 -12.56
CA GLY A 50 0.27 -6.39 -12.68
C GLY A 50 1.51 -6.39 -11.79
N GLU A 51 2.56 -5.67 -12.21
CA GLU A 51 3.78 -5.51 -11.42
C GLU A 51 3.53 -4.72 -10.12
N ALA A 52 4.28 -5.07 -9.07
CA ALA A 52 4.21 -4.40 -7.78
C ALA A 52 4.75 -2.97 -7.87
N LYS A 53 3.94 -1.98 -7.45
CA LYS A 53 4.29 -0.55 -7.53
C LYS A 53 5.00 0.00 -6.27
N LEU A 54 4.95 -0.73 -5.16
CA LEU A 54 5.47 -0.29 -3.87
C LEU A 54 6.42 -1.36 -3.33
N ALA A 55 7.59 -0.92 -2.88
CA ALA A 55 8.54 -1.75 -2.13
C ALA A 55 8.69 -1.20 -0.72
N PHE A 56 8.70 -2.10 0.27
CA PHE A 56 9.03 -1.77 1.66
C PHE A 56 10.46 -2.26 1.95
N VAL A 57 11.36 -1.34 2.28
CA VAL A 57 12.80 -1.64 2.42
C VAL A 57 13.22 -1.51 3.88
N ILE A 58 13.95 -2.51 4.37
CA ILE A 58 14.49 -2.56 5.73
C ILE A 58 16.02 -2.67 5.64
N GLY A 59 16.74 -1.89 6.44
CA GLY A 59 18.20 -1.97 6.55
C GLY A 59 18.62 -3.20 7.35
N ILE A 60 19.35 -4.12 6.73
CA ILE A 60 19.79 -5.38 7.35
C ILE A 60 21.21 -5.34 7.93
N ARG A 61 22.03 -4.37 7.50
CA ARG A 61 23.44 -4.24 7.89
C ARG A 61 23.66 -2.89 8.56
N GLY A 62 24.53 -2.86 9.56
CA GLY A 62 24.99 -1.64 10.21
C GLY A 62 25.86 -0.75 9.30
N ILE A 63 26.29 0.39 9.83
CA ILE A 63 27.00 1.43 9.07
C ILE A 63 28.45 1.04 8.74
N ASN A 64 29.03 0.10 9.50
CA ASN A 64 30.42 -0.31 9.35
C ASN A 64 30.64 -1.11 8.06
N GLN A 65 31.79 -0.88 7.41
CA GLN A 65 32.22 -1.55 6.17
C GLN A 65 31.26 -1.37 4.97
N VAL A 66 30.47 -0.28 4.97
CA VAL A 66 29.64 0.11 3.83
C VAL A 66 30.40 1.10 2.95
N SER A 67 30.44 0.84 1.64
CA SER A 67 31.10 1.74 0.68
C SER A 67 30.47 3.14 0.70
N PRO A 68 31.24 4.22 0.47
CA PRO A 68 30.70 5.58 0.53
C PRO A 68 29.49 5.82 -0.38
N LYS A 69 29.45 5.18 -1.57
CA LYS A 69 28.33 5.25 -2.52
C LYS A 69 27.05 4.63 -1.94
N VAL A 70 27.14 3.41 -1.40
CA VAL A 70 25.98 2.71 -0.82
C VAL A 70 25.49 3.46 0.42
N ARG A 71 26.40 3.95 1.26
CA ARG A 71 26.07 4.77 2.43
C ARG A 71 25.25 6.01 2.03
N LYS A 72 25.60 6.67 0.92
CA LYS A 72 24.84 7.84 0.45
C LYS A 72 23.45 7.46 -0.06
N VAL A 73 23.33 6.33 -0.77
CA VAL A 73 22.04 5.81 -1.24
C VAL A 73 21.11 5.48 -0.08
N LEU A 74 21.60 4.81 0.97
CA LEU A 74 20.82 4.52 2.17
C LEU A 74 20.35 5.79 2.89
N GLN A 75 21.19 6.84 2.93
CA GLN A 75 20.79 8.14 3.47
C GLN A 75 19.64 8.78 2.68
N LEU A 76 19.68 8.68 1.34
CA LEU A 76 18.60 9.20 0.48
C LEU A 76 17.29 8.44 0.67
N PHE A 77 17.37 7.12 0.86
CA PHE A 77 16.22 6.30 1.24
C PHE A 77 15.76 6.50 2.69
N ARG A 78 16.47 7.30 3.49
CA ARG A 78 16.22 7.52 4.93
C ARG A 78 16.31 6.22 5.76
N LEU A 79 17.23 5.34 5.37
CA LEU A 79 17.54 4.06 6.01
C LEU A 79 18.86 4.13 6.82
N ARG A 80 19.10 5.27 7.47
CA ARG A 80 20.34 5.53 8.20
C ARG A 80 20.21 5.12 9.66
#